data_AF-A0A3P3U5L2-F1
#
_entry.id   AF-A0A3P3U5L2-F1
#
_cell.length_a   1.000
_cell.length_b   1.000
_cell.length_c   1.000
_cell.angle_alpha   90.00
_cell.angle_beta   90.00
_cell.angle_gamma   90.00
#
_symmetry.space_group_name_H-M   'P 1'
#
loop_
_entity.id
_entity.type
_entity.pdbx_description
1 polymer ?
#
loop_
_entity_poly.entity_id
_entity_poly.type
_entity_poly.pdbx_seq_one_letter_code
_entity_poly.pdbx_strand_id
1 'polypeptide(L)'
;MNLINQFIWVIFPYLCMATFVVGHIFRYRYDQFNWTAKSSEFIEKKQLMIGSLLFHVGIIPVIMGHIAGLGIPKSWMNAIGVNDHLYHMGAMYVGGLFGVFTLAGMLLLTARRLTTKTVRRLSSTSDMIVNLLLLFIVFMGMFSTLVTNKVQPEFDYRDTISIWFRNLVIFRPEASYMVDVPLSFQIHILAGFLIFALWPFTRLVHVWSVPLNYVRRSYILYRKHRQH
;
A
#
# COMPACT_ATOMS: atom_id res chain seq x y z
N MET A 1 -20.04 20.01 10.92
CA MET A 1 -19.41 18.91 10.16
C MET A 1 -20.50 17.88 9.83
N ASN A 2 -20.64 17.45 8.58
CA ASN A 2 -21.68 16.48 8.20
C ASN A 2 -21.35 15.08 8.77
N LEU A 3 -22.36 14.33 9.22
CA LEU A 3 -22.23 12.95 9.71
C LEU A 3 -21.48 12.05 8.71
N ILE A 4 -21.71 12.26 7.42
CA ILE A 4 -21.04 11.54 6.33
C ILE A 4 -19.51 11.77 6.37
N ASN A 5 -19.07 13.02 6.55
CA ASN A 5 -17.64 13.33 6.62
C ASN A 5 -16.98 12.70 7.85
N GLN A 6 -17.68 12.69 8.99
CA GLN A 6 -17.19 12.01 10.19
C GLN A 6 -17.06 10.51 9.98
N PHE A 7 -18.03 9.89 9.31
CA PHE A 7 -17.98 8.46 9.02
C PHE A 7 -16.82 8.12 8.09
N ILE A 8 -16.69 8.82 6.97
CA ILE A 8 -15.70 8.55 5.92
C ILE A 8 -14.28 8.85 6.39
N TRP A 9 -14.04 9.96 7.09
CA TRP A 9 -12.69 10.45 7.39
C TRP A 9 -12.21 10.18 8.81
N VAL A 10 -13.04 9.58 9.66
CA VAL A 10 -12.66 9.21 11.04
C VAL A 10 -13.01 7.76 11.32
N ILE A 11 -14.29 7.41 11.26
CA ILE A 11 -14.77 6.08 11.70
C ILE A 11 -14.24 4.98 10.77
N PHE A 12 -14.38 5.16 9.46
CA PHE A 12 -13.95 4.18 8.46
C PHE A 12 -12.44 3.87 8.56
N PRO A 13 -11.52 4.86 8.59
CA PRO A 13 -10.10 4.60 8.84
C PRO A 13 -9.83 3.77 10.08
N TYR A 14 -10.46 4.10 11.22
CA TYR A 14 -10.25 3.34 12.45
C TYR A 14 -10.80 1.92 12.38
N LEU A 15 -11.96 1.70 11.73
CA LEU A 15 -12.47 0.34 11.49
C LEU A 15 -11.51 -0.49 10.64
N CYS A 16 -10.98 0.10 9.57
CA CYS A 16 -9.99 -0.55 8.72
C CYS A 16 -8.72 -0.92 9.49
N MET A 17 -8.19 0.00 10.28
CA MET A 17 -6.97 -0.23 11.07
C MET A 17 -7.19 -1.21 12.23
N ALA A 18 -8.33 -1.15 12.92
CA ALA A 18 -8.69 -2.12 13.93
C ALA A 18 -8.80 -3.54 13.33
N THR A 19 -9.47 -3.66 12.19
CA THR A 19 -9.58 -4.94 11.45
C THR A 19 -8.21 -5.44 11.02
N PHE A 20 -7.36 -4.54 10.50
CA PHE A 20 -5.98 -4.85 10.13
C PHE A 20 -5.22 -5.44 11.32
N VAL A 21 -5.17 -4.75 12.46
CA VAL A 21 -4.39 -5.21 13.63
C VAL A 21 -4.94 -6.50 14.22
N VAL A 22 -6.24 -6.53 14.54
CA VAL A 22 -6.89 -7.69 15.18
C VAL A 22 -6.87 -8.90 14.27
N GLY A 23 -7.15 -8.72 12.97
CA GLY A 23 -7.13 -9.80 11.99
C GLY A 23 -5.74 -10.43 11.83
N HIS A 24 -4.67 -9.64 11.87
CA HIS A 24 -3.30 -10.17 11.81
C HIS A 24 -2.95 -10.97 13.07
N ILE A 25 -3.29 -10.45 14.26
CA ILE A 25 -3.05 -11.16 15.53
C ILE A 25 -3.79 -12.50 15.52
N PHE A 26 -5.07 -12.50 15.11
CA PHE A 26 -5.87 -13.70 15.03
C PHE A 26 -5.27 -14.71 14.05
N ARG A 27 -4.99 -14.29 12.81
CA ARG A 27 -4.44 -15.19 11.79
C ARG A 27 -3.07 -15.74 12.17
N TYR A 28 -2.19 -14.94 12.77
CA TYR A 28 -0.88 -15.41 13.19
C TYR A 28 -0.96 -16.44 14.33
N ARG A 29 -1.98 -16.37 15.19
CA ARG A 29 -2.19 -17.33 16.29
C ARG A 29 -2.87 -18.61 15.84
N TYR A 30 -3.86 -18.52 14.96
CA TYR A 30 -4.75 -19.64 14.64
C TYR A 30 -4.54 -20.23 13.24
N ASP A 31 -3.88 -19.52 12.32
CA ASP A 31 -3.72 -19.95 10.93
C ASP A 31 -2.34 -19.58 10.37
N GLN A 32 -1.31 -20.15 10.98
CA GLN A 32 0.08 -20.03 10.52
C GLN A 32 0.32 -20.77 9.20
N PHE A 33 -0.45 -21.81 8.90
CA PHE A 33 -0.29 -22.61 7.69
C PHE A 33 -0.60 -21.81 6.42
N ASN A 34 -1.64 -20.96 6.45
CA ASN A 34 -1.95 -20.09 5.32
C ASN A 34 -1.16 -18.78 5.32
N TRP A 35 -0.17 -18.61 6.20
CA TRP A 35 0.74 -17.46 6.19
C TRP A 35 1.84 -17.65 5.14
N THR A 36 1.47 -17.55 3.86
CA THR A 36 2.40 -17.77 2.75
C THR A 36 2.20 -16.75 1.64
N ALA A 37 3.24 -16.58 0.81
CA ALA A 37 3.18 -15.74 -0.37
C ALA A 37 2.33 -16.32 -1.51
N LYS A 38 1.85 -17.57 -1.41
CA LYS A 38 1.07 -18.29 -2.44
C LYS A 38 1.63 -18.08 -3.86
N SER A 39 2.88 -18.51 -4.07
CA SER A 39 3.56 -18.36 -5.38
C SER A 39 2.85 -19.18 -6.46
N SER A 40 2.83 -18.65 -7.68
CA SER A 40 2.31 -19.34 -8.88
C SER A 40 3.39 -19.52 -9.95
N GLU A 41 4.66 -19.39 -9.55
CA GLU A 41 5.81 -19.41 -10.45
C GLU A 41 6.00 -20.74 -11.17
N PHE A 42 5.73 -21.86 -10.48
CA PHE A 42 5.81 -23.20 -11.07
C PHE A 42 4.84 -23.42 -12.24
N ILE A 43 3.74 -22.65 -12.30
CA ILE A 43 2.73 -22.77 -13.36
C ILE A 43 3.13 -21.93 -14.57
N GLU A 44 3.54 -20.69 -14.33
CA GLU A 44 3.96 -19.76 -15.36
C GLU A 44 4.99 -18.81 -14.74
N LYS A 45 6.22 -18.85 -15.27
CA LYS A 45 7.38 -18.14 -14.72
C LYS A 45 7.75 -16.86 -15.45
N LYS A 46 7.63 -16.83 -16.79
CA LYS A 46 8.21 -15.75 -17.62
C LYS A 46 7.48 -14.42 -17.39
N GLN A 47 6.15 -14.42 -17.51
CA GLN A 47 5.37 -13.20 -17.27
C GLN A 47 5.35 -12.85 -15.78
N LEU A 48 5.30 -13.86 -14.90
CA LEU A 48 5.39 -13.63 -13.45
C LEU A 48 6.68 -12.92 -13.06
N MET A 49 7.84 -13.35 -13.58
CA MET A 49 9.13 -12.77 -13.21
C MET A 49 9.19 -11.26 -13.53
N ILE A 50 8.84 -10.89 -14.76
CA ILE A 50 8.88 -9.49 -15.20
C ILE A 50 7.84 -8.66 -14.44
N GLY A 51 6.60 -9.12 -14.38
CA GLY A 51 5.52 -8.41 -13.69
C GLY A 51 5.79 -8.26 -12.19
N SER A 52 6.30 -9.32 -11.54
CA SER A 52 6.64 -9.31 -10.12
C SER A 52 7.81 -8.39 -9.82
N LEU A 53 8.86 -8.40 -10.65
CA LEU A 53 10.01 -7.52 -10.48
C LEU A 53 9.60 -6.04 -10.62
N LEU A 54 8.90 -5.69 -11.70
CA LEU A 54 8.42 -4.33 -11.93
C LEU A 54 7.52 -3.85 -10.80
N PHE A 55 6.58 -4.71 -10.36
CA PHE A 55 5.68 -4.37 -9.26
C PHE A 55 6.42 -4.15 -7.95
N HIS A 56 7.28 -5.07 -7.51
CA HIS A 56 7.93 -4.97 -6.20
C HIS A 56 9.02 -3.89 -6.17
N VAL A 57 9.79 -3.72 -7.25
CA VAL A 57 10.78 -2.63 -7.37
C VAL A 57 10.08 -1.27 -7.43
N GLY A 58 8.87 -1.20 -7.97
CA GLY A 58 8.06 0.02 -7.96
C GLY A 58 7.41 0.29 -6.59
N ILE A 59 6.68 -0.68 -6.05
CA ILE A 59 5.80 -0.46 -4.88
C ILE A 59 6.58 -0.16 -3.61
N ILE A 60 7.78 -0.74 -3.45
CA ILE A 60 8.58 -0.54 -2.23
C ILE A 60 8.99 0.94 -2.08
N PRO A 61 9.65 1.59 -3.07
CA PRO A 61 9.88 3.03 -3.05
C PRO A 61 8.60 3.85 -2.94
N VAL A 62 7.50 3.46 -3.60
CA VAL A 62 6.21 4.18 -3.49
C VAL A 62 5.71 4.19 -2.04
N ILE A 63 5.72 3.05 -1.35
CA ILE A 63 5.33 2.96 0.07
C ILE A 63 6.27 3.81 0.94
N MET A 64 7.59 3.75 0.70
CA MET A 64 8.54 4.58 1.44
C MET A 64 8.29 6.08 1.22
N GLY A 65 7.95 6.48 -0.01
CA GLY A 65 7.53 7.83 -0.34
C GLY A 65 6.25 8.25 0.39
N HIS A 66 5.26 7.37 0.51
CA HIS A 66 4.05 7.65 1.30
C HIS A 66 4.37 7.83 2.79
N ILE A 67 5.23 6.97 3.36
CA ILE A 67 5.66 7.11 4.76
C ILE A 67 6.37 8.45 4.97
N ALA A 68 7.30 8.80 4.08
CA ALA A 68 8.02 10.07 4.16
C ALA A 68 7.08 11.27 3.99
N GLY A 69 6.21 11.24 3.00
CA GLY A 69 5.35 12.38 2.68
C GLY A 69 4.19 12.61 3.63
N LEU A 70 3.58 11.54 4.15
CA LEU A 70 2.48 11.64 5.11
C LEU A 70 2.99 11.73 6.55
N GLY A 71 4.01 10.94 6.89
CA GLY A 71 4.50 10.81 8.26
C GLY A 71 5.42 11.94 8.71
N ILE A 72 6.25 12.49 7.81
CA ILE A 72 7.25 13.50 8.20
C ILE A 72 6.66 14.92 8.06
N PRO A 73 6.70 15.76 9.12
CA PRO A 73 6.21 17.13 9.05
C PRO A 73 6.95 17.97 8.01
N LYS A 74 6.22 18.87 7.33
CA LYS A 74 6.79 19.84 6.37
C LYS A 74 7.90 20.69 6.99
N SER A 75 7.74 21.08 8.26
CA SER A 75 8.75 21.84 9.01
C SER A 75 10.08 21.09 9.19
N TRP A 76 10.05 19.77 9.37
CA TRP A 76 11.26 18.96 9.50
C TRP A 76 12.03 18.86 8.19
N MET A 77 11.30 18.68 7.08
CA MET A 77 11.90 18.67 5.73
C MET A 77 12.53 20.02 5.38
N ASN A 78 11.84 21.12 5.71
CA ASN A 78 12.39 22.47 5.51
C ASN A 78 13.64 22.70 6.37
N ALA A 79 13.67 22.20 7.61
CA ALA A 79 14.81 22.35 8.52
C ALA A 79 16.08 21.65 8.02
N ILE A 80 15.95 20.55 7.27
CA ILE A 80 17.08 19.85 6.63
C ILE A 80 17.39 20.37 5.22
N GLY A 81 16.81 21.50 4.81
CA GLY A 81 17.07 22.18 3.54
C GLY A 81 16.26 21.67 2.35
N VAL A 82 15.30 20.76 2.54
CA VAL A 82 14.40 20.32 1.48
C VAL A 82 13.26 21.33 1.35
N ASN A 83 13.43 22.31 0.47
CA ASN A 83 12.37 23.27 0.15
C ASN A 83 11.22 22.61 -0.66
N ASP A 84 10.09 23.30 -0.76
CA ASP A 84 8.90 22.77 -1.41
C ASP A 84 9.14 22.40 -2.88
N HIS A 85 9.96 23.16 -3.61
CA HIS A 85 10.32 22.85 -4.98
C HIS A 85 11.10 21.53 -5.10
N LEU A 86 12.14 21.32 -4.27
CA LEU A 86 12.91 20.08 -4.23
C LEU A 86 12.03 18.89 -3.86
N TYR A 87 11.11 19.09 -2.91
CA TYR A 87 10.16 18.07 -2.51
C TYR A 87 9.20 17.71 -3.66
N HIS A 88 8.62 18.70 -4.34
CA HIS A 88 7.72 18.48 -5.47
C HIS A 88 8.42 17.78 -6.63
N MET A 89 9.65 18.17 -6.97
CA MET A 89 10.42 17.46 -8.00
C MET A 89 10.69 16.01 -7.58
N GLY A 90 11.14 15.77 -6.35
CA GLY A 90 11.40 14.43 -5.85
C GLY A 90 10.13 13.56 -5.89
N ALA A 91 9.03 14.07 -5.34
CA ALA A 91 7.75 13.37 -5.34
C ALA A 91 7.21 13.09 -6.76
N MET A 92 7.29 14.07 -7.67
CA MET A 92 6.76 13.93 -9.03
C MET A 92 7.63 13.00 -9.88
N TYR A 93 8.95 13.18 -9.88
CA TYR A 93 9.83 12.39 -10.74
C TYR A 93 10.11 11.01 -10.16
N VAL A 94 10.50 10.92 -8.89
CA VAL A 94 10.83 9.64 -8.25
C VAL A 94 9.54 8.87 -7.96
N GLY A 95 8.56 9.52 -7.35
CA GLY A 95 7.26 8.89 -7.06
C GLY A 95 6.51 8.53 -8.35
N GLY A 96 6.51 9.40 -9.36
CA GLY A 96 5.91 9.13 -10.65
C GLY A 96 6.59 7.97 -11.40
N LEU A 97 7.92 7.93 -11.44
CA LEU A 97 8.68 6.86 -12.09
C LEU A 97 8.39 5.49 -11.46
N PHE A 98 8.53 5.37 -10.14
CA PHE A 98 8.26 4.12 -9.44
C PHE A 98 6.77 3.77 -9.44
N GLY A 99 5.89 4.77 -9.49
CA GLY A 99 4.47 4.59 -9.72
C GLY A 99 4.16 3.98 -11.10
N VAL A 100 4.84 4.42 -12.16
CA VAL A 100 4.73 3.80 -13.50
C VAL A 100 5.21 2.35 -13.47
N PHE A 101 6.34 2.05 -12.83
CA PHE A 101 6.82 0.66 -12.69
C PHE A 101 5.82 -0.21 -11.93
N THR A 102 5.25 0.33 -10.85
CA THR A 102 4.21 -0.34 -10.06
C THR A 102 2.98 -0.63 -10.91
N LEU A 103 2.49 0.36 -11.67
CA LEU A 103 1.31 0.24 -12.52
C LEU A 103 1.54 -0.77 -13.65
N ALA A 104 2.68 -0.68 -14.35
CA ALA A 104 3.05 -1.62 -15.40
C ALA A 104 3.14 -3.06 -14.85
N GLY A 105 3.79 -3.25 -13.70
CA GLY A 105 3.84 -4.53 -13.00
C GLY A 105 2.45 -5.06 -12.65
N MET A 106 1.58 -4.22 -12.08
CA MET A 106 0.20 -4.60 -11.76
C MET A 106 -0.64 -4.95 -12.99
N LEU A 107 -0.50 -4.21 -14.08
CA LEU A 107 -1.19 -4.51 -15.34
C LEU A 107 -0.75 -5.87 -15.89
N LEU A 108 0.56 -6.16 -15.91
CA LEU A 108 1.09 -7.45 -16.34
C LEU A 108 0.61 -8.60 -15.45
N LEU A 109 0.68 -8.44 -14.12
CA LEU A 109 0.24 -9.47 -13.17
C LEU A 109 -1.27 -9.72 -13.25
N THR A 110 -2.05 -8.66 -13.42
CA THR A 110 -3.50 -8.75 -13.60
C THR A 110 -3.85 -9.40 -14.93
N ALA A 111 -3.23 -8.94 -16.03
CA ALA A 111 -3.41 -9.52 -17.36
C ALA A 111 -3.05 -11.00 -17.36
N ARG A 112 -1.94 -11.40 -16.72
CA ARG A 112 -1.55 -12.81 -16.56
C ARG A 112 -2.61 -13.61 -15.81
N ARG A 113 -3.07 -13.11 -14.66
CA ARG A 113 -4.06 -13.80 -13.81
C ARG A 113 -5.41 -13.94 -14.49
N LEU A 114 -5.79 -12.98 -15.31
CA LEU A 114 -7.00 -13.04 -16.11
C LEU A 114 -6.77 -13.93 -17.34
N THR A 115 -5.84 -13.64 -18.23
CA THR A 115 -5.76 -14.34 -19.53
C THR A 115 -5.30 -15.81 -19.43
N THR A 116 -4.48 -16.17 -18.44
CA THR A 116 -3.94 -17.53 -18.32
C THR A 116 -4.92 -18.44 -17.58
N LYS A 117 -5.59 -19.35 -18.32
CA LYS A 117 -6.63 -20.25 -17.78
C LYS A 117 -6.20 -21.02 -16.52
N THR A 118 -5.00 -21.60 -16.52
CA THR A 118 -4.48 -22.38 -15.39
C THR A 118 -4.28 -21.52 -14.14
N VAL A 119 -3.70 -20.32 -14.30
CA VAL A 119 -3.50 -19.38 -13.19
C VAL A 119 -4.84 -18.87 -12.66
N ARG A 120 -5.79 -18.57 -13.56
CA ARG A 120 -7.14 -18.11 -13.18
C ARG A 120 -7.86 -19.17 -12.35
N ARG A 121 -7.84 -20.44 -12.78
CA ARG A 121 -8.51 -21.56 -12.09
C ARG A 121 -7.93 -21.86 -10.71
N LEU A 122 -6.62 -21.64 -10.53
CA LEU A 122 -5.92 -21.86 -9.26
C LEU A 122 -5.91 -20.62 -8.35
N SER A 123 -6.43 -19.48 -8.83
CA SER A 123 -6.53 -18.26 -8.02
C SER A 123 -7.77 -18.31 -7.14
N SER A 124 -7.63 -17.97 -5.86
CA SER A 124 -8.78 -17.80 -4.98
C SER A 124 -9.51 -16.49 -5.28
N THR A 125 -10.78 -16.39 -4.87
CA THR A 125 -11.56 -15.14 -4.97
C THR A 125 -10.86 -13.98 -4.25
N SER A 126 -10.27 -14.26 -3.08
CA SER A 126 -9.47 -13.29 -2.29
C SER A 126 -8.27 -12.76 -3.09
N ASP A 127 -7.57 -13.63 -3.82
CA ASP A 127 -6.46 -13.22 -4.69
C ASP A 127 -6.94 -12.29 -5.81
N MET A 128 -8.12 -12.55 -6.39
CA MET A 128 -8.66 -11.72 -7.47
C MET A 128 -9.10 -10.34 -6.96
N ILE A 129 -9.80 -10.30 -5.82
CA ILE A 129 -10.27 -9.05 -5.19
C ILE A 129 -9.08 -8.15 -4.89
N VAL A 130 -8.05 -8.67 -4.19
CA VAL A 130 -6.88 -7.85 -3.85
C VAL A 130 -6.09 -7.44 -5.09
N ASN A 131 -5.96 -8.32 -6.08
CA ASN A 131 -5.24 -7.99 -7.30
C ASN A 131 -5.92 -6.81 -8.04
N LEU A 132 -7.24 -6.86 -8.20
CA LEU A 132 -8.00 -5.80 -8.88
C LEU A 132 -8.04 -4.51 -8.03
N LEU A 133 -8.19 -4.62 -6.71
CA LEU A 133 -8.20 -3.47 -5.82
C LEU A 133 -6.83 -2.77 -5.79
N LEU A 134 -5.73 -3.51 -5.75
CA LEU A 134 -4.39 -2.93 -5.87
C LEU A 134 -4.18 -2.24 -7.22
N LEU A 135 -4.62 -2.85 -8.32
CA LEU A 135 -4.55 -2.20 -9.64
C LEU A 135 -5.33 -0.88 -9.64
N PHE A 136 -6.54 -0.87 -9.09
CA PHE A 136 -7.37 0.32 -8.96
C PHE A 136 -6.69 1.41 -8.11
N ILE A 137 -6.13 1.05 -6.96
CA ILE A 137 -5.46 2.00 -6.06
C ILE A 137 -4.24 2.63 -6.74
N VAL A 138 -3.40 1.80 -7.38
CA VAL A 138 -2.21 2.28 -8.09
C VAL A 138 -2.62 3.19 -9.26
N PHE A 139 -3.66 2.81 -10.01
CA PHE A 139 -4.23 3.65 -11.06
C PHE A 139 -4.70 5.01 -10.52
N MET A 140 -5.47 5.02 -9.43
CA MET A 140 -5.95 6.25 -8.80
C MET A 140 -4.80 7.12 -8.23
N GLY A 141 -3.75 6.50 -7.69
CA GLY A 141 -2.56 7.23 -7.22
C GLY A 141 -1.79 7.88 -8.37
N MET A 142 -1.63 7.15 -9.48
CA MET A 142 -1.03 7.68 -10.70
C MET A 142 -1.89 8.79 -11.33
N PHE A 143 -3.20 8.62 -11.35
CA PHE A 143 -4.12 9.64 -11.84
C PHE A 143 -4.04 10.92 -10.99
N SER A 144 -4.01 10.79 -9.66
CA SER A 144 -3.86 11.94 -8.76
C SER A 144 -2.54 12.67 -8.99
N THR A 145 -1.45 11.92 -9.15
CA THR A 145 -0.09 12.47 -9.34
C THR A 145 0.09 13.13 -10.72
N LEU A 146 -0.38 12.50 -11.79
CA LEU A 146 -0.12 12.93 -13.16
C LEU A 146 -1.18 13.85 -13.74
N VAL A 147 -2.42 13.74 -13.29
CA VAL A 147 -3.57 14.49 -13.81
C VAL A 147 -4.03 15.52 -12.79
N THR A 148 -4.41 15.10 -11.58
CA THR A 148 -4.99 16.03 -10.59
C THR A 148 -4.01 17.13 -10.20
N ASN A 149 -2.75 16.81 -9.91
CA ASN A 149 -1.74 17.83 -9.61
C ASN A 149 -1.49 18.81 -10.77
N LYS A 150 -1.74 18.42 -12.02
CA LYS A 150 -1.62 19.34 -13.17
C LYS A 150 -2.84 20.23 -13.34
N VAL A 151 -4.03 19.69 -13.05
CA VAL A 151 -5.30 20.42 -13.17
C VAL A 151 -5.51 21.36 -11.98
N GLN A 152 -4.98 21.00 -10.81
CA GLN A 152 -5.10 21.77 -9.57
C GLN A 152 -3.71 21.97 -8.94
N PRO A 153 -2.84 22.80 -9.55
CA PRO A 153 -1.46 22.98 -9.11
C PRO A 153 -1.33 23.62 -7.72
N GLU A 154 -2.35 24.37 -7.29
CA GLU A 154 -2.41 25.03 -5.97
C GLU A 154 -2.68 24.05 -4.82
N PHE A 155 -3.09 22.81 -5.11
CA PHE A 155 -3.40 21.84 -4.07
C PHE A 155 -2.13 21.17 -3.53
N ASP A 156 -1.71 21.54 -2.31
CA ASP A 156 -0.66 20.85 -1.56
C ASP A 156 -1.26 19.83 -0.56
N TYR A 157 -1.09 18.54 -0.85
CA TYR A 157 -1.52 17.45 0.02
C TYR A 157 -0.79 17.43 1.38
N ARG A 158 0.36 18.12 1.52
CA ARG A 158 1.13 18.19 2.77
C ARG A 158 0.45 19.06 3.81
N ASP A 159 -0.33 20.03 3.35
CA ASP A 159 -1.04 21.01 4.19
C ASP A 159 -2.46 20.55 4.55
N THR A 160 -2.93 19.44 3.98
CA THR A 160 -4.25 18.86 4.23
C THR A 160 -4.15 17.38 4.62
N ILE A 161 -4.04 16.48 3.62
CA ILE A 161 -4.04 15.02 3.77
C ILE A 161 -2.98 14.54 4.75
N SER A 162 -1.78 15.11 4.69
CA SER A 162 -0.68 14.67 5.55
C SER A 162 -0.89 15.09 7.01
N ILE A 163 -1.48 16.26 7.25
CA ILE A 163 -1.87 16.68 8.61
C ILE A 163 -2.97 15.77 9.13
N TRP A 164 -4.03 15.57 8.34
CA TRP A 164 -5.13 14.65 8.65
C TRP A 164 -4.63 13.24 9.02
N PHE A 165 -3.73 12.67 8.21
CA PHE A 165 -3.18 11.34 8.42
C PHE A 165 -2.40 11.25 9.74
N ARG A 166 -1.52 12.22 10.02
CA ARG A 166 -0.78 12.27 11.30
C ARG A 166 -1.73 12.38 12.49
N ASN A 167 -2.75 13.23 12.37
CA ASN A 167 -3.78 13.44 13.38
C ASN A 167 -4.57 12.16 13.68
N LEU A 168 -4.90 11.35 12.66
CA LEU A 168 -5.48 10.03 12.86
C LEU A 168 -4.58 9.10 13.68
N VAL A 169 -3.28 9.07 13.36
CA VAL A 169 -2.30 8.19 14.02
C VAL A 169 -2.09 8.55 15.49
N ILE A 170 -2.11 9.85 15.84
CA ILE A 170 -2.00 10.31 17.23
C ILE A 170 -3.36 10.38 17.97
N PHE A 171 -4.41 9.77 17.40
CA PHE A 171 -5.76 9.73 17.97
C PHE A 171 -6.40 11.11 18.22
N ARG A 172 -6.11 12.08 17.36
CA ARG A 172 -6.75 13.41 17.33
C ARG A 172 -7.44 13.63 15.97
N PRO A 173 -8.48 12.86 15.63
CA PRO A 173 -9.06 12.88 14.29
C PRO A 173 -9.73 14.22 13.97
N GLU A 174 -9.35 14.84 12.85
CA GLU A 174 -9.92 16.10 12.38
C GLU A 174 -10.34 15.99 10.92
N ALA A 175 -11.63 15.67 10.68
CA ALA A 175 -12.18 15.48 9.33
C ALA A 175 -12.22 16.75 8.48
N SER A 176 -12.07 17.94 9.10
CA SER A 176 -12.06 19.24 8.42
C SER A 176 -10.97 19.32 7.35
N TYR A 177 -9.82 18.68 7.58
CA TYR A 177 -8.70 18.65 6.62
C TYR A 177 -9.02 17.91 5.31
N MET A 178 -10.12 17.14 5.26
CA MET A 178 -10.50 16.36 4.08
C MET A 178 -11.61 17.03 3.24
N VAL A 179 -12.12 18.19 3.65
CA VAL A 179 -13.26 18.84 2.99
C VAL A 179 -12.93 19.29 1.57
N ASP A 180 -11.78 19.95 1.39
CA ASP A 180 -11.37 20.53 0.09
C ASP A 180 -10.41 19.61 -0.69
N VAL A 181 -10.24 18.37 -0.24
CA VAL A 181 -9.35 17.41 -0.90
C VAL A 181 -9.97 16.95 -2.22
N PRO A 182 -9.23 16.96 -3.34
CA PRO A 182 -9.77 16.54 -4.63
C PRO A 182 -10.24 15.09 -4.61
N LEU A 183 -11.32 14.82 -5.36
CA LEU A 183 -12.01 13.52 -5.32
C LEU A 183 -11.09 12.33 -5.67
N SER A 184 -10.12 12.52 -6.55
CA SER A 184 -9.14 11.48 -6.93
C SER A 184 -8.31 11.01 -5.74
N PHE A 185 -7.81 11.96 -4.92
CA PHE A 185 -7.10 11.66 -3.68
C PHE A 185 -8.02 11.01 -2.65
N GLN A 186 -9.25 11.50 -2.51
CA GLN A 186 -10.24 10.90 -1.60
C GLN A 186 -10.49 9.42 -1.92
N ILE A 187 -10.75 9.10 -3.19
CA ILE A 187 -10.97 7.72 -3.64
C ILE A 187 -9.73 6.85 -3.41
N HIS A 188 -8.54 7.38 -3.73
CA HIS A 188 -7.27 6.66 -3.51
C HIS A 188 -7.07 6.31 -2.02
N ILE A 189 -7.32 7.27 -1.12
CA ILE A 189 -7.18 7.08 0.34
C ILE A 189 -8.16 6.03 0.85
N LEU A 190 -9.43 6.12 0.46
CA LEU A 190 -10.46 5.17 0.90
C LEU A 190 -10.15 3.75 0.42
N ALA A 191 -9.72 3.60 -0.83
CA ALA A 191 -9.29 2.32 -1.35
C ALA A 191 -8.02 1.80 -0.65
N GLY A 192 -7.09 2.70 -0.29
CA GLY A 192 -5.92 2.38 0.54
C GLY A 192 -6.31 1.80 1.91
N PHE A 193 -7.20 2.45 2.66
CA PHE A 193 -7.71 1.94 3.93
C PHE A 193 -8.46 0.61 3.77
N LEU A 194 -9.22 0.45 2.69
CA LEU A 194 -9.88 -0.82 2.38
C LEU A 194 -8.88 -1.97 2.19
N ILE A 195 -7.73 -1.72 1.55
CA ILE A 195 -6.65 -2.72 1.47
C ILE A 195 -6.14 -3.11 2.85
N PHE A 196 -5.95 -2.17 3.77
CA PHE A 196 -5.58 -2.50 5.16
C PHE A 196 -6.62 -3.40 5.82
N ALA A 197 -7.91 -3.13 5.66
CA ALA A 197 -8.96 -3.99 6.21
C ALA A 197 -8.94 -5.42 5.64
N LEU A 198 -8.65 -5.58 4.33
CA LEU A 198 -8.62 -6.88 3.65
C LEU A 198 -7.29 -7.63 3.86
N TRP A 199 -6.22 -6.93 4.19
CA TRP A 199 -4.87 -7.47 4.33
C TRP A 199 -4.78 -8.77 5.17
N PRO A 200 -5.32 -8.84 6.40
CA PRO A 200 -5.19 -10.04 7.22
C PRO A 200 -5.92 -11.25 6.64
N PHE A 201 -6.81 -11.10 5.67
CA PHE A 201 -7.60 -12.19 5.08
C PHE A 201 -7.11 -12.62 3.70
N THR A 202 -5.99 -12.05 3.24
CA THR A 202 -5.53 -12.20 1.85
C THR A 202 -4.08 -12.66 1.81
N ARG A 203 -3.51 -12.77 0.61
CA ARG A 203 -2.09 -13.09 0.43
C ARG A 203 -1.15 -11.98 0.94
N LEU A 204 -1.64 -10.76 1.21
CA LEU A 204 -0.82 -9.61 1.60
C LEU A 204 -0.05 -9.82 2.90
N VAL A 205 -0.46 -10.76 3.75
CA VAL A 205 0.27 -11.14 4.97
C VAL A 205 1.74 -11.47 4.74
N HIS A 206 2.14 -11.88 3.53
CA HIS A 206 3.53 -12.14 3.18
C HIS A 206 4.46 -10.94 3.39
N VAL A 207 3.95 -9.71 3.35
CA VAL A 207 4.74 -8.48 3.57
C VAL A 207 5.34 -8.44 4.97
N TRP A 208 4.71 -9.05 5.96
CA TRP A 208 5.27 -9.17 7.31
C TRP A 208 6.43 -10.17 7.42
N SER A 209 6.64 -10.98 6.38
CA SER A 209 7.65 -12.04 6.35
C SER A 209 8.84 -11.68 5.45
N VAL A 210 9.12 -10.38 5.25
CA VAL A 210 10.35 -9.94 4.58
C VAL A 210 11.55 -10.50 5.35
N PRO A 211 12.43 -11.29 4.71
CA PRO A 211 13.43 -12.10 5.40
C PRO A 211 14.68 -11.29 5.80
N LEU A 212 14.51 -10.16 6.51
CA LEU A 212 15.62 -9.29 6.95
C LEU A 212 16.63 -10.05 7.82
N ASN A 213 16.15 -10.97 8.66
CA ASN A 213 17.00 -11.79 9.52
C ASN A 213 17.89 -12.77 8.74
N TYR A 214 17.56 -13.09 7.48
CA TYR A 214 18.34 -14.02 6.67
C TYR A 214 19.77 -13.52 6.42
N VAL A 215 19.95 -12.20 6.30
CA VAL A 215 21.27 -11.57 6.08
C VAL A 215 22.28 -11.91 7.19
N ARG A 216 21.80 -12.15 8.41
CA ARG A 216 22.65 -12.45 9.58
C ARG A 216 22.52 -13.89 10.07
N ARG A 217 21.71 -14.72 9.40
CA ARG A 217 21.40 -16.08 9.84
C ARG A 217 22.49 -17.05 9.37
N SER A 218 22.96 -17.91 10.27
CA SER A 218 23.86 -19.01 9.91
C SER A 218 23.20 -19.95 8.89
N TYR A 219 24.00 -20.48 7.95
CA TYR A 219 23.51 -21.40 6.91
C TYR A 219 22.91 -22.69 7.48
N ILE A 220 23.52 -23.23 8.54
CA ILE A 220 23.06 -24.46 9.19
C ILE A 220 22.29 -24.09 10.46
N LEU A 221 21.06 -24.60 10.58
CA LEU A 221 20.21 -24.41 11.76
C LEU A 221 20.08 -25.72 12.52
N TYR A 222 20.47 -25.70 13.78
CA TYR A 222 20.17 -26.76 14.72
C TYR A 222 18.94 -26.36 15.53
N ARG A 223 17.96 -27.27 15.66
CA ARG A 223 16.83 -27.11 16.58
C ARG A 223 17.00 -28.12 17.71
N LYS A 224 17.12 -27.62 18.94
CA LYS A 224 17.18 -28.47 20.13
C LYS A 224 15.88 -29.27 20.25
N HIS A 225 15.98 -30.52 20.69
CA HIS A 225 14.81 -31.31 21.05
C HIS A 225 13.99 -30.59 22.12
N ARG A 226 12.71 -30.36 21.85
CA ARG A 226 11.79 -29.71 22.78
C ARG A 226 11.17 -30.81 23.65
N GLN A 227 11.63 -30.95 24.89
CA GLN A 227 10.89 -31.74 25.88
C GLN A 227 9.66 -30.91 26.26
N HIS A 228 8.48 -31.52 26.11
CA HIS A 228 7.20 -30.88 26.41
C HIS A 228 7.06 -30.56 27.89
#